data_AF-A0A7C7JF47-F1
#
_entry.id   AF-A0A7C7JF47-F1
#
_cell.length_a   1.000
_cell.length_b   1.000
_cell.length_c   1.000
_cell.angle_alpha   90.00
_cell.angle_beta   90.00
_cell.angle_gamma   90.00
#
_symmetry.space_group_name_H-M   'P 1'
#
loop_
_entity.id
_entity.type
_entity.pdbx_description
1 polymer ?
#
loop_
_entity_poly.entity_id
_entity_poly.type
_entity_poly.pdbx_seq_one_letter_code
_entity_poly.pdbx_strand_id
1 'polypeptide(L)' 'SINEAALRQLEKQRKGLESALDRLNDNKFGRCVGCGEVIPVGRILIVPGATKCVNCP' A
#
# COMPACT_ATOMS: atom_id res chain seq x y z
N SER A 1 14.13 -19.85 -6.66
CA SER A 1 14.81 -20.08 -5.36
C SER A 1 14.09 -19.31 -4.24
N ILE A 2 14.20 -19.75 -2.98
CA ILE A 2 13.67 -19.01 -1.81
C ILE A 2 14.18 -17.55 -1.80
N ASN A 3 15.46 -17.35 -2.18
CA ASN A 3 16.07 -16.02 -2.24
C ASN A 3 15.39 -15.08 -3.25
N GLU A 4 14.97 -15.58 -4.41
CA GLU A 4 14.29 -14.76 -5.42
C GLU A 4 12.89 -14.34 -4.97
N ALA A 5 12.18 -15.21 -4.26
CA ALA A 5 10.86 -14.89 -3.71
C ALA A 5 10.96 -13.80 -2.63
N ALA A 6 11.95 -13.90 -1.73
CA ALA A 6 12.23 -12.88 -0.74
C ALA A 6 12.59 -11.53 -1.38
N LEU A 7 13.45 -11.53 -2.40
CA LEU A 7 13.82 -10.32 -3.14
C LEU A 7 12.60 -9.64 -3.77
N ARG A 8 11.75 -10.39 -4.48
CA ARG A 8 10.53 -9.84 -5.11
C ARG A 8 9.58 -9.21 -4.09
N GLN A 9 9.47 -9.80 -2.91
CA GLN A 9 8.62 -9.26 -1.84
C GLN A 9 9.16 -7.91 -1.34
N LEU A 10 10.47 -7.79 -1.12
CA LEU A 10 11.12 -6.54 -0.72
C LEU A 10 10.98 -5.46 -1.81
N GLU A 11 11.18 -5.82 -3.08
CA GLU A 11 10.99 -4.89 -4.20
C GLU A 11 9.55 -4.37 -4.29
N LYS A 12 8.57 -5.24 -4.08
CA LYS A 12 7.15 -4.87 -4.05
C LYS A 12 6.85 -3.91 -2.89
N GLN A 13 7.39 -4.17 -1.71
CA GLN A 13 7.24 -3.29 -0.56
C GLN A 13 7.88 -1.92 -0.82
N ARG A 14 9.11 -1.89 -1.34
CA ARG A 14 9.82 -0.66 -1.71
C ARG A 14 9.01 0.19 -2.69
N LYS A 15 8.53 -0.40 -3.79
CA LYS A 15 7.69 0.29 -4.78
C LYS A 15 6.39 0.82 -4.18
N GLY A 16 5.77 0.07 -3.27
CA GLY A 16 4.57 0.49 -2.55
C GLY A 16 4.80 1.71 -1.67
N LEU A 17 5.95 1.78 -0.99
CA LEU A 17 6.35 2.91 -0.16
C LEU A 17 6.68 4.15 -1.01
N GLU A 18 7.45 3.99 -2.10
CA GLU A 18 7.73 5.07 -3.07
C GLU A 18 6.42 5.69 -3.57
N SER A 19 5.47 4.84 -4.02
CA SER A 19 4.15 5.32 -4.46
C SER A 19 3.34 5.99 -3.36
N ALA A 20 3.48 5.58 -2.09
CA ALA A 20 2.78 6.22 -0.97
C ALA A 20 3.36 7.60 -0.67
N LEU A 21 4.68 7.77 -0.76
CA LEU A 21 5.35 9.06 -0.62
C LEU A 21 4.90 10.02 -1.74
N ASP A 22 4.84 9.56 -2.99
CA ASP A 22 4.39 10.39 -4.12
C ASP A 22 2.96 10.89 -3.94
N ARG A 23 2.09 10.08 -3.32
CA ARG A 23 0.67 10.38 -3.10
C ARG A 23 0.39 11.04 -1.75
N LEU A 24 1.40 11.26 -0.89
CA LEU A 24 1.18 11.71 0.49
C LEU A 24 0.40 13.04 0.56
N ASN A 25 0.61 13.91 -0.43
CA ASN A 25 -0.05 15.22 -0.54
C ASN A 25 -1.31 15.19 -1.42
N ASP A 26 -1.71 14.02 -1.94
CA ASP A 26 -2.95 13.87 -2.70
C ASP A 26 -4.14 13.85 -1.72
N ASN A 27 -5.22 14.55 -2.05
CA ASN A 27 -6.46 14.56 -1.25
C ASN A 27 -7.15 13.19 -1.18
N LYS A 28 -6.73 12.23 -2.01
CA LYS A 28 -7.17 10.84 -2.02
C LYS A 28 -6.26 9.92 -1.21
N PHE A 29 -5.18 10.41 -0.60
CA PHE A 29 -4.35 9.58 0.27
C PHE A 29 -5.19 8.93 1.37
N GLY A 30 -4.93 7.64 1.61
CA GLY A 30 -5.71 6.86 2.56
C GLY A 30 -7.10 6.42 2.07
N ARG A 31 -7.46 6.65 0.80
CA ARG A 31 -8.67 6.08 0.18
C ARG A 31 -8.36 4.87 -0.69
N CYS A 32 -9.23 3.89 -0.64
CA CYS A 32 -9.15 2.66 -1.42
C CYS A 32 -9.30 2.98 -2.91
N VAL A 33 -8.34 2.56 -3.74
CA VAL A 33 -8.42 2.73 -5.20
C VAL A 33 -9.51 1.88 -5.85
N GLY A 34 -10.04 0.88 -5.13
CA GLY A 34 -11.10 -0.01 -5.62
C GLY A 34 -12.51 0.53 -5.37
N CYS A 35 -12.80 0.95 -4.13
CA CYS A 35 -14.14 1.38 -3.72
C CYS A 35 -14.25 2.83 -3.26
N GLY A 36 -13.15 3.57 -3.13
CA GLY A 36 -13.14 4.96 -2.65
C GLY A 36 -13.26 5.13 -1.12
N GLU A 37 -13.61 4.06 -0.41
CA GLU A 37 -13.72 4.08 1.06
C GLU A 37 -12.37 4.30 1.75
N VAL A 38 -12.43 4.81 2.98
CA VAL A 38 -11.23 5.04 3.79
C VAL A 38 -10.54 3.71 4.12
N ILE A 39 -9.23 3.64 3.88
CA ILE A 39 -8.40 2.53 4.31
C ILE A 39 -8.23 2.67 5.83
N PRO A 40 -8.54 1.62 6.63
CA PRO A 40 -8.40 1.70 8.08
C PRO A 40 -6.99 2.16 8.48
N VAL A 41 -6.88 3.14 9.37
CA VAL A 41 -5.59 3.71 9.82
C VAL A 41 -4.66 2.63 10.35
N GLY A 42 -5.18 1.65 11.10
CA GLY A 42 -4.39 0.50 11.56
C GLY A 42 -3.73 -0.29 10.42
N ARG A 43 -4.39 -0.41 9.26
CA ARG A 43 -3.79 -1.03 8.07
C ARG A 43 -2.67 -0.18 7.48
N ILE A 44 -2.83 1.15 7.46
CA ILE A 44 -1.79 2.07 6.98
C ILE A 44 -0.57 2.02 7.92
N LEU A 45 -0.76 1.94 9.23
CA LEU A 45 0.33 1.84 10.20
C LEU A 45 1.14 0.53 10.03
N ILE A 46 0.49 -0.58 9.68
CA ILE A 46 1.15 -1.89 9.46
C ILE A 46 1.70 -2.00 8.02
N VAL A 47 0.98 -1.44 7.05
CA VAL A 47 1.31 -1.47 5.62
C VAL A 47 1.13 -0.06 5.02
N PRO A 48 2.15 0.82 5.15
CA PRO A 48 2.03 2.23 4.72
C PRO A 48 1.80 2.39 3.22
N GLY A 49 2.26 1.42 2.42
CA GLY A 49 2.04 1.36 0.97
C GLY A 49 0.66 0.88 0.54
N ALA A 50 -0.28 0.63 1.46
CA ALA A 50 -1.60 0.09 1.13
C ALA A 50 -2.40 1.06 0.24
N THR A 51 -2.89 0.55 -0.89
CA THR A 51 -3.78 1.30 -1.82
C THR A 51 -5.22 0.79 -1.79
N LYS A 52 -5.48 -0.34 -1.13
CA LYS A 52 -6.80 -0.96 -1.00
C LYS A 52 -7.16 -1.20 0.46
N CYS A 53 -8.44 -1.03 0.78
CA CYS A 53 -9.00 -1.37 2.09
C CYS A 53 -9.03 -2.91 2.29
N VAL A 54 -9.34 -3.36 3.50
CA VAL A 54 -9.39 -4.80 3.84
C VAL A 54 -10.54 -5.55 3.17
N ASN A 55 -11.57 -4.83 2.71
CA ASN A 55 -12.76 -5.40 2.08
C ASN A 55 -12.63 -5.50 0.55
N CYS A 56 -11.61 -4.87 -0.05
CA CYS A 56 -11.38 -4.94 -1.48
C CYS A 56 -10.36 -6.05 -1.82
N PRO A 57 -10.61 -6.82 -2.90
CA PRO A 57 -9.66 -7.81 -3.40
C PRO A 57 -8.38 -7.15 -3.92
#